data_AF-A0A6V7LG89-F1
#
_entry.id   AF-A0A6V7LG89-F1
#
_cell.length_a   1.000
_cell.length_b   1.000
_cell.length_c   1.000
_cell.angle_alpha   90.00
_cell.angle_beta   90.00
_cell.angle_gamma   90.00
#
_symmetry.space_group_name_H-M   'P 1'
#
loop_
_entity.id
_entity.type
_entity.pdbx_description
1 polymer ?
#
loop_
_entity_poly.entity_id
_entity_poly.type
_entity_poly.pdbx_seq_one_letter_code
_entity_poly.pdbx_strand_id
1 'polypeptide(L)' 'VETIGDAYCVACGLHRNTNTHAQQIAWMGLKMIQTCSQHLTHDGKPIK' A
#
# COMPACT_ATOMS: atom_id res chain seq x y z
N VAL A 1 -12.20 1.01 -5.10
CA VAL A 1 -11.47 -0.21 -5.47
C VAL A 1 -11.78 -1.23 -4.39
N GLU A 2 -12.29 -2.39 -4.77
CA GLU A 2 -12.63 -3.45 -3.82
C GLU A 2 -11.42 -4.36 -3.59
N THR A 3 -11.33 -4.94 -2.39
CA THR A 3 -10.29 -5.89 -1.98
C THR A 3 -10.94 -7.24 -1.69
N ILE A 4 -10.24 -8.34 -1.97
CA ILE A 4 -10.71 -9.70 -1.69
C ILE A 4 -9.64 -10.41 -0.85
N GLY A 5 -10.04 -10.96 0.31
CA GLY A 5 -9.12 -11.66 1.21
C GLY A 5 -8.12 -10.71 1.88
N ASP A 6 -6.85 -11.11 1.90
CA ASP A 6 -5.71 -10.35 2.40
C ASP A 6 -5.09 -9.42 1.34
N ALA A 7 -5.61 -9.43 0.12
CA ALA A 7 -5.13 -8.56 -0.94
C ALA A 7 -5.53 -7.11 -0.68
N TYR A 8 -4.61 -6.18 -0.97
CA TYR A 8 -4.86 -4.74 -0.90
C TYR A 8 -4.63 -4.09 -2.27
N CYS A 9 -5.60 -3.32 -2.75
CA CYS A 9 -5.56 -2.70 -4.08
C CYS A 9 -5.76 -1.19 -3.99
N VAL A 10 -4.85 -0.44 -4.62
CA VAL A 10 -4.80 1.03 -4.57
C VAL A 10 -4.76 1.57 -5.98
N ALA A 11 -5.61 2.56 -6.24
CA ALA A 11 -5.60 3.31 -7.50
C ALA A 11 -5.37 4.79 -7.21
N CYS A 12 -4.45 5.40 -7.96
CA CYS A 12 -4.29 6.83 -8.02
C CYS A 12 -4.69 7.30 -9.42
N GLY A 13 -5.42 8.40 -9.49
CA GLY A 13 -5.83 8.98 -10.76
C GLY A 13 -7.13 8.52 -11.38
N LEU A 14 -7.76 7.53 -10.76
CA LEU A 14 -9.06 7.03 -11.20
C LEU A 14 -10.18 8.02 -10.88
N HIS A 15 -10.12 8.70 -9.72
CA HIS A 15 -11.16 9.62 -9.28
C HIS A 15 -10.93 11.08 -9.76
N ARG A 16 -9.67 11.47 -9.98
CA ARG A 16 -9.24 12.79 -10.47
C ARG A 16 -7.92 12.64 -11.19
N ASN A 17 -7.81 13.21 -12.39
CA ASN A 17 -6.59 13.12 -13.18
C ASN A 17 -5.49 14.07 -12.63
N THR A 18 -4.27 13.58 -12.51
CA THR A 18 -3.02 14.27 -12.19
C THR A 18 -1.85 13.61 -12.93
N ASN A 19 -0.88 14.40 -13.36
CA ASN A 19 0.28 13.91 -14.11
C ASN A 19 1.26 13.13 -13.22
N THR A 20 1.06 13.13 -11.89
CA THR A 20 1.97 12.55 -10.90
C THR A 20 1.44 11.26 -10.27
N HIS A 21 0.43 10.61 -10.85
CA HIS A 21 -0.18 9.39 -10.27
C HIS A 21 0.86 8.31 -9.94
N ALA A 22 1.78 8.05 -10.87
CA ALA A 22 2.79 7.02 -10.69
C ALA A 22 3.73 7.31 -9.51
N GLN A 23 4.14 8.57 -9.34
CA GLN A 23 4.99 9.00 -8.22
C GLN A 23 4.26 8.85 -6.89
N GLN A 24 2.98 9.22 -6.85
CA GLN A 24 2.15 9.10 -5.65
C GLN A 24 1.95 7.63 -5.26
N ILE A 25 1.72 6.73 -6.23
CA ILE A 25 1.64 5.28 -5.98
C ILE A 25 2.98 4.74 -5.49
N ALA A 26 4.10 5.15 -6.09
CA ALA A 26 5.43 4.71 -5.67
C ALA A 26 5.72 5.11 -4.20
N TRP A 27 5.41 6.35 -3.82
CA TRP A 27 5.54 6.79 -2.42
C TRP A 27 4.60 6.05 -1.48
N MET A 28 3.39 5.74 -1.93
CA MET A 28 2.42 4.98 -1.15
C MET A 28 2.92 3.56 -0.89
N GLY A 29 3.53 2.90 -1.88
CA GLY A 29 4.19 1.60 -1.71
C GLY A 29 5.37 1.66 -0.73
N LEU A 30 6.22 2.69 -0.80
CA LEU A 30 7.31 2.87 0.16
C LEU A 30 6.80 3.05 1.59
N LYS A 31 5.76 3.87 1.78
CA LYS A 31 5.12 4.05 3.10
C LYS A 31 4.50 2.76 3.61
N MET A 32 3.89 1.96 2.73
CA MET A 32 3.32 0.66 3.10
C MET A 32 4.41 -0.26 3.65
N ILE A 33 5.53 -0.41 2.95
CA ILE A 33 6.68 -1.22 3.40
C ILE A 33 7.20 -0.72 4.75
N GLN A 34 7.39 0.59 4.91
CA GLN A 34 7.86 1.20 6.17
C GLN A 34 6.89 1.00 7.33
N THR A 35 5.58 0.97 7.05
CA THR A 35 4.57 0.78 8.09
C THR A 35 4.47 -0.69 8.48
N CYS A 36 4.51 -1.60 7.50
CA CYS A 36 4.50 -3.03 7.74
C CYS A 36 5.74 -3.49 8.53
N SER A 37 6.91 -2.88 8.32
CA SER A 37 8.13 -3.24 9.06
C SER A 37 8.09 -2.89 10.55
N GLN A 38 7.18 -2.01 10.98
CA GLN A 38 6.97 -1.65 12.39
C GLN A 38 6.02 -2.59 13.11
N HIS A 39 5.35 -3.49 12.40
CA HIS A 39 4.36 -4.39 12.94
C HIS A 39 4.84 -5.84 12.81
N LEU A 40 4.52 -6.63 13.83
CA LEU A 40 4.81 -8.06 13.86
C LEU A 40 3.52 -8.85 13.80
N THR A 41 3.61 -10.07 13.28
CA THR A 41 2.58 -11.09 13.41
C THR A 41 2.42 -11.50 14.88
N HIS A 42 1.33 -12.20 15.20
CA HIS A 42 1.06 -12.67 16.56
C HIS A 42 2.15 -13.60 17.12
N ASP A 43 2.89 -14.30 16.25
CA ASP A 43 4.04 -15.15 16.59
C ASP A 43 5.38 -14.38 16.55
N GLY A 44 5.34 -13.04 16.49
CA GLY A 44 6.51 -12.16 16.59
C GLY A 44 7.36 -12.06 15.33
N LYS A 45 6.87 -12.51 14.17
CA LYS A 45 7.59 -12.44 12.89
C LYS A 45 7.25 -11.15 12.13
N PRO A 46 8.16 -10.63 11.29
CA PRO A 46 7.83 -9.50 10.42
C PRO A 46 6.68 -9.83 9.46
N ILE A 47 5.80 -8.85 9.21
CA ILE A 47 4.78 -8.95 8.15
C ILE A 47 5.49 -8.91 6.78
N LYS A 48 5.23 -9.91 5.93
CA LYS A 48 5.81 -10.06 4.59
C LYS A 48 4.75 -9.95 3.51
#